data_AF-A0A7Z9IUW0-F1
#
_entry.id   AF-A0A7Z9IUW0-F1
#
_cell.length_a   1.000
_cell.length_b   1.000
_cell.length_c   1.000
_cell.angle_alpha   90.00
_cell.angle_beta   90.00
_cell.angle_gamma   90.00
#
_symmetry.space_group_name_H-M   'P 1'
#
loop_
_entity.id
_entity.type
_entity.pdbx_description
1 polymer ?
#
loop_
_entity_poly.entity_id
_entity_poly.type
_entity_poly.pdbx_seq_one_letter_code
_entity_poly.pdbx_strand_id
1 'polypeptide(L)'
;MVVDRAAIIHPTGWATINGELLIHLPDEIGRRVMIFLLQSIGGRSYPPRRKRLDRIMTFIKDPDHCTAFSLGGCSISRQDHQFTILREELRQTAASPIFFAGSVMWRGIFRCTFEGGPEGGSLLTALAPLGRKGWAQLVHEQPEVRNSNIAYPVALTLPALFDVRGVVNVPHLNYNRKDYNTGLNSTNLKFISAKFVSLEER
;
A
#
# COMPACT_ATOMS: atom_id res chain seq x y z
N MET A 1 -0.65 -11.30 -24.17
CA MET A 1 -1.28 -11.85 -22.93
C MET A 1 -2.50 -10.99 -22.61
N VAL A 2 -3.71 -11.56 -22.64
CA VAL A 2 -5.00 -10.82 -22.58
C VAL A 2 -5.23 -10.08 -21.23
N VAL A 3 -4.44 -10.39 -20.21
CA VAL A 3 -4.56 -9.81 -18.85
C VAL A 3 -4.15 -8.33 -18.79
N ASP A 4 -3.22 -7.88 -19.64
CA ASP A 4 -2.71 -6.50 -19.67
C ASP A 4 -3.78 -5.46 -20.06
N ARG A 5 -4.86 -5.89 -20.72
CA ARG A 5 -5.98 -5.01 -21.09
C ARG A 5 -7.10 -4.99 -20.05
N ALA A 6 -7.13 -5.96 -19.13
CA ALA A 6 -8.24 -6.15 -18.22
C ALA A 6 -7.96 -5.63 -16.82
N ALA A 7 -6.72 -5.73 -16.33
CA ALA A 7 -6.34 -5.31 -14.98
C ALA A 7 -5.16 -4.34 -15.01
N ILE A 8 -5.28 -3.22 -14.30
CA ILE A 8 -4.23 -2.20 -14.15
C ILE A 8 -3.77 -2.23 -12.70
N ILE A 9 -2.49 -2.51 -12.49
CA ILE A 9 -1.84 -2.39 -11.18
C ILE A 9 -1.22 -1.00 -11.08
N HIS A 10 -1.57 -0.27 -10.03
CA HIS A 10 -1.06 1.06 -9.78
C HIS A 10 0.19 1.00 -8.90
N PRO A 11 1.21 1.88 -9.14
CA PRO A 11 2.46 1.89 -8.37
C PRO A 11 2.28 2.03 -6.86
N THR A 12 1.20 2.69 -6.42
CA THR A 12 0.84 2.91 -5.01
C THR A 12 0.25 1.66 -4.33
N GLY A 13 0.25 0.50 -4.98
CA GLY A 13 -0.08 -0.79 -4.36
C GLY A 13 -1.57 -1.11 -4.31
N TRP A 14 -2.31 -0.78 -5.37
CA TRP A 14 -3.72 -1.16 -5.59
C TRP A 14 -3.94 -1.52 -7.06
N ALA A 15 -5.08 -2.08 -7.40
CA ALA A 15 -5.41 -2.39 -8.79
C ALA A 15 -6.87 -2.13 -9.14
N THR A 16 -7.11 -1.90 -10.43
CA THR A 16 -8.44 -1.93 -11.03
C THR A 16 -8.54 -3.09 -12.00
N ILE A 17 -9.73 -3.65 -12.16
CA ILE A 17 -10.02 -4.66 -13.17
C ILE A 17 -11.39 -4.40 -13.80
N ASN A 18 -11.46 -4.50 -15.12
CA ASN A 18 -12.72 -4.43 -15.85
C ASN A 18 -13.60 -5.61 -15.46
N GLY A 19 -14.75 -5.30 -14.86
CA GLY A 19 -15.67 -6.30 -14.33
C GLY A 19 -16.32 -7.16 -15.41
N GLU A 20 -16.66 -6.59 -16.56
CA GLU A 20 -17.24 -7.35 -17.68
C GLU A 20 -16.25 -8.40 -18.18
N LEU A 21 -14.99 -8.02 -18.40
CA LEU A 21 -13.97 -8.97 -18.81
C LEU A 21 -13.77 -10.06 -17.76
N LEU A 22 -13.71 -9.70 -16.48
CA LEU A 22 -13.52 -10.66 -15.39
C LEU A 22 -14.68 -11.66 -15.26
N ILE A 23 -15.92 -11.19 -15.44
CA ILE A 23 -17.13 -12.02 -15.34
C ILE A 23 -17.21 -13.05 -16.48
N HIS A 24 -16.77 -12.68 -17.69
CA HIS A 24 -16.81 -13.56 -18.86
C HIS A 24 -15.61 -14.52 -18.96
N LEU A 25 -14.60 -14.38 -18.11
CA LEU A 25 -13.48 -15.33 -18.08
C LEU A 25 -13.94 -16.71 -17.60
N PRO A 26 -13.36 -17.80 -18.16
CA PRO A 26 -13.52 -19.13 -17.59
C PRO A 26 -13.08 -19.13 -16.11
N ASP A 27 -13.82 -19.83 -15.25
CA ASP A 27 -13.64 -19.79 -13.80
C ASP A 27 -12.19 -20.06 -13.35
N GLU A 28 -11.48 -20.97 -14.01
CA GLU A 28 -10.09 -21.26 -13.69
C GLU A 28 -9.16 -20.07 -13.98
N ILE A 29 -9.40 -19.36 -15.08
CA ILE A 29 -8.64 -18.17 -15.45
C ILE A 29 -8.97 -17.02 -14.50
N GLY A 30 -10.26 -16.79 -14.22
CA GLY A 30 -10.70 -15.79 -13.24
C GLY A 30 -10.05 -16.02 -11.87
N ARG A 31 -10.04 -17.26 -11.37
CA ARG A 31 -9.35 -17.61 -10.11
C ARG A 31 -7.86 -17.30 -10.16
N ARG A 32 -7.16 -17.64 -11.25
CA ARG A 32 -5.71 -17.36 -11.40
C ARG A 32 -5.42 -15.86 -11.39
N VAL A 33 -6.23 -15.06 -12.08
CA VAL A 33 -6.14 -13.59 -12.07
C VAL A 33 -6.36 -13.06 -10.65
N MET A 34 -7.39 -13.54 -9.94
CA MET A 34 -7.64 -13.10 -8.57
C MET A 34 -6.54 -13.52 -7.59
N ILE A 35 -5.98 -14.73 -7.72
CA ILE A 35 -4.82 -15.15 -6.92
C ILE A 35 -3.65 -14.19 -7.14
N PHE A 36 -3.32 -13.92 -8.41
CA PHE A 36 -2.24 -13.01 -8.77
C PHE A 36 -2.45 -11.62 -8.16
N LEU A 37 -3.62 -11.01 -8.36
CA LEU A 37 -3.91 -9.66 -7.84
C LEU A 37 -3.88 -9.62 -6.31
N LEU A 38 -4.45 -10.62 -5.63
CA LEU A 38 -4.46 -10.71 -4.17
C LEU A 38 -3.06 -10.88 -3.58
N GLN A 39 -2.17 -11.62 -4.26
CA GLN A 39 -0.78 -11.76 -3.82
C GLN A 39 0.03 -10.49 -4.09
N SER A 40 -0.11 -9.91 -5.28
CA SER A 40 0.59 -8.69 -5.67
C SER A 40 0.19 -7.48 -4.83
N ILE A 41 -1.10 -7.34 -4.48
CA ILE A 41 -1.60 -6.19 -3.72
C ILE A 41 -1.56 -6.48 -2.22
N GLY A 42 -1.96 -7.67 -1.78
CA GLY A 42 -2.05 -8.04 -0.37
C GLY A 42 -0.71 -8.43 0.26
N GLY A 43 0.28 -8.81 -0.57
CA GLY A 43 1.63 -9.17 -0.12
C GLY A 43 1.73 -10.52 0.59
N ARG A 44 0.78 -11.43 0.37
CA ARG A 44 0.83 -12.78 0.95
C ARG A 44 1.66 -13.71 0.08
N SER A 45 2.54 -14.48 0.71
CA SER A 45 3.32 -15.53 0.05
C SER A 45 2.45 -16.71 -0.42
N TYR A 46 1.31 -16.94 0.23
CA TYR A 46 0.43 -18.08 -0.06
C TYR A 46 -0.95 -17.64 -0.57
N PRO A 47 -1.49 -18.32 -1.59
CA PRO A 47 -2.82 -18.03 -2.12
C PRO A 47 -3.91 -18.30 -1.06
N PRO A 48 -5.06 -17.59 -1.12
CA PRO A 48 -6.20 -17.93 -0.29
C PRO A 48 -6.69 -19.37 -0.55
N ARG A 49 -7.25 -20.01 0.49
CA ARG A 49 -7.84 -21.36 0.36
C ARG A 49 -8.92 -21.38 -0.74
N ARG A 50 -9.00 -22.46 -1.51
CA ARG A 50 -9.93 -22.64 -2.65
C ARG A 50 -11.37 -22.22 -2.32
N LYS A 51 -11.93 -22.68 -1.20
CA LYS A 51 -13.29 -22.32 -0.76
C LYS A 51 -13.52 -20.80 -0.61
N ARG A 52 -12.48 -20.03 -0.24
CA ARG A 52 -12.56 -18.56 -0.18
C ARG A 52 -12.43 -17.92 -1.55
N LEU A 53 -11.63 -18.51 -2.44
CA LEU A 53 -11.54 -18.10 -3.85
C LEU A 53 -12.87 -18.33 -4.58
N ASP A 54 -13.55 -19.44 -4.31
CA ASP A 54 -14.86 -19.68 -4.95
C ASP A 54 -15.90 -18.63 -4.49
N ARG A 55 -15.88 -18.24 -3.20
CA ARG A 55 -16.76 -17.18 -2.68
C ARG A 55 -16.54 -15.82 -3.32
N ILE A 56 -15.28 -15.42 -3.54
CA ILE A 56 -14.99 -14.15 -4.24
C ILE A 56 -15.42 -14.22 -5.71
N MET A 57 -15.31 -15.38 -6.38
CA MET A 57 -15.81 -15.53 -7.74
C MET A 57 -17.34 -15.45 -7.79
N THR A 58 -18.06 -16.00 -6.80
CA THR A 58 -19.51 -15.81 -6.66
C THR A 58 -19.84 -14.33 -6.45
N PHE A 59 -19.13 -13.64 -5.56
CA PHE A 59 -19.28 -12.19 -5.33
C PHE A 59 -19.08 -11.37 -6.61
N ILE A 60 -18.05 -11.67 -7.41
CA ILE A 60 -17.77 -10.96 -8.67
C ILE A 60 -18.93 -11.11 -9.68
N LYS A 61 -19.56 -12.29 -9.71
CA LYS A 61 -20.65 -12.59 -10.65
C LYS A 61 -22.02 -12.12 -10.16
N ASP A 62 -22.12 -11.73 -8.89
CA ASP A 62 -23.35 -11.23 -8.29
C ASP A 62 -23.48 -9.72 -8.56
N PRO A 63 -24.45 -9.29 -9.39
CA PRO A 63 -24.66 -7.87 -9.68
C PRO A 63 -25.28 -7.12 -8.50
N ASP A 64 -25.99 -7.81 -7.62
CA ASP A 64 -26.74 -7.21 -6.50
C ASP A 64 -25.88 -7.02 -5.25
N HIS A 65 -24.62 -7.47 -5.30
CA HIS A 65 -23.70 -7.36 -4.18
C HIS A 65 -23.04 -5.98 -4.12
N CYS A 66 -23.58 -5.12 -3.25
CA CYS A 66 -23.12 -3.74 -3.11
C CYS A 66 -22.00 -3.54 -2.07
N THR A 67 -21.68 -4.53 -1.24
CA THR A 67 -20.69 -4.39 -0.16
C THR A 67 -19.30 -4.87 -0.59
N ALA A 68 -18.25 -4.29 0.01
CA ALA A 68 -16.89 -4.71 -0.30
C ALA A 68 -16.58 -6.10 0.30
N PHE A 69 -15.89 -6.94 -0.49
CA PHE A 69 -15.48 -8.28 -0.09
C PHE A 69 -14.02 -8.29 0.38
N SER A 70 -13.76 -8.67 1.63
CA SER A 70 -12.38 -8.75 2.15
C SER A 70 -11.79 -10.15 1.96
N LEU A 71 -10.64 -10.23 1.28
CA LEU A 71 -9.88 -11.49 1.12
C LEU A 71 -8.39 -11.22 0.99
N GLY A 72 -7.57 -12.07 1.60
CA GLY A 72 -6.11 -12.02 1.38
C GLY A 72 -5.41 -10.81 2.01
N GLY A 73 -6.11 -9.97 2.78
CA GLY A 73 -5.59 -8.66 3.22
C GLY A 73 -5.85 -7.55 2.19
N CYS A 74 -6.73 -7.81 1.23
CA CYS A 74 -7.31 -6.83 0.34
C CYS A 74 -8.81 -6.70 0.61
N SER A 75 -9.34 -5.52 0.32
CA SER A 75 -10.76 -5.23 0.15
C SER A 75 -11.03 -5.11 -1.35
N ILE A 76 -12.02 -5.85 -1.85
CA ILE A 76 -12.48 -5.75 -3.24
C ILE A 76 -13.84 -5.06 -3.23
N SER A 77 -13.94 -3.90 -3.88
CA SER A 77 -15.20 -3.18 -4.06
C SER A 77 -15.57 -3.13 -5.53
N ARG A 78 -16.87 -3.18 -5.81
CA ARG A 78 -17.42 -2.94 -7.14
C ARG A 78 -17.89 -1.49 -7.23
N GLN A 79 -17.49 -0.81 -8.30
CA GLN A 79 -18.02 0.50 -8.68
C GLN A 79 -18.33 0.45 -10.18
N ASP A 80 -19.62 0.58 -10.51
CA ASP A 80 -20.13 0.46 -11.87
C ASP A 80 -19.64 -0.83 -12.56
N HIS A 81 -18.85 -0.70 -13.64
CA HIS A 81 -18.29 -1.78 -14.45
C HIS A 81 -16.85 -2.15 -14.05
N GLN A 82 -16.35 -1.66 -12.91
CA GLN A 82 -14.97 -1.85 -12.49
C GLN A 82 -14.91 -2.42 -11.06
N PHE A 83 -14.00 -3.37 -10.83
CA PHE A 83 -13.62 -3.75 -9.48
C PHE A 83 -12.33 -3.04 -9.08
N THR A 84 -12.32 -2.50 -7.88
CA THR A 84 -11.13 -1.92 -7.25
C THR A 84 -10.66 -2.87 -6.16
N ILE A 85 -9.37 -3.20 -6.18
CA ILE A 85 -8.73 -4.05 -5.18
C ILE A 85 -7.76 -3.18 -4.39
N LEU A 86 -8.13 -2.93 -3.14
CA LEU A 86 -7.39 -2.11 -2.20
C LEU A 86 -6.80 -2.99 -1.12
N ARG A 87 -5.72 -2.52 -0.50
CA ARG A 87 -5.16 -3.16 0.69
C ARG A 87 -6.03 -2.82 1.90
N GLU A 88 -6.24 -3.79 2.78
CA GLU A 88 -7.05 -3.54 3.99
C GLU A 88 -6.22 -2.78 5.05
N GLU A 89 -6.85 -1.76 5.66
CA GLU A 89 -6.28 -0.96 6.76
C GLU A 89 -6.08 -1.79 8.04
N LEU A 90 -7.03 -2.69 8.33
CA LEU A 90 -7.16 -3.39 9.62
C LEU A 90 -6.12 -4.47 9.88
N ARG A 91 -5.35 -4.87 8.86
CA ARG A 91 -4.11 -5.64 9.08
C ARG A 91 -3.00 -4.66 9.45
N GLN A 92 -3.10 -4.11 10.65
CA GLN A 92 -2.02 -3.38 11.31
C GLN A 92 -0.79 -4.28 11.30
N THR A 93 0.10 -4.04 10.35
CA THR A 93 1.44 -4.62 10.43
C THR A 93 2.10 -3.89 11.58
N ALA A 94 2.62 -4.62 12.56
CA ALA A 94 3.32 -4.03 13.68
C ALA A 94 4.36 -3.03 13.15
N ALA A 95 4.38 -1.85 13.76
CA ALA A 95 5.33 -0.80 13.39
C ALA A 95 6.73 -1.43 13.39
N SER A 96 7.43 -1.34 12.26
CA SER A 96 8.74 -1.95 12.09
C SER A 96 9.80 -0.92 12.47
N PRO A 97 10.51 -1.09 13.59
CA PRO A 97 11.54 -0.14 13.98
C PRO A 97 12.67 -0.16 12.95
N ILE A 98 13.13 1.03 12.56
CA ILE A 98 14.25 1.22 11.64
C ILE A 98 15.43 1.72 12.48
N PHE A 99 16.52 0.96 12.49
CA PHE A 99 17.68 1.22 13.35
C PHE A 99 18.93 1.68 12.58
N PHE A 100 19.03 1.36 11.29
CA PHE A 100 20.24 1.60 10.49
C PHE A 100 19.90 1.77 9.00
N ALA A 101 20.86 2.29 8.24
CA ALA A 101 20.78 2.43 6.79
C ALA A 101 20.68 1.05 6.11
N GLY A 102 19.79 0.89 5.13
CA GLY A 102 19.62 -0.38 4.45
C GLY A 102 18.31 -0.48 3.69
N SER A 103 17.94 -1.69 3.27
CA SER A 103 16.67 -1.92 2.60
C SER A 103 15.80 -2.92 3.36
N VAL A 104 14.52 -2.60 3.54
CA VAL A 104 13.52 -3.50 4.11
C VAL A 104 12.43 -3.79 3.08
N MET A 105 12.00 -5.05 3.00
CA MET A 105 10.80 -5.41 2.26
C MET A 105 9.59 -5.29 3.19
N TRP A 106 8.85 -4.20 3.09
CA TRP A 106 7.68 -3.94 3.90
C TRP A 106 6.41 -4.50 3.26
N ARG A 107 5.67 -5.28 4.04
CA ARG A 107 4.42 -5.96 3.63
C ARG A 107 4.54 -6.77 2.34
N GLY A 108 5.74 -7.21 1.99
CA GLY A 108 6.06 -8.06 0.82
C GLY A 108 6.02 -7.37 -0.54
N ILE A 109 5.71 -6.06 -0.59
CA ILE A 109 5.47 -5.35 -1.86
C ILE A 109 6.19 -4.01 -1.97
N PHE A 110 6.53 -3.40 -0.83
CA PHE A 110 7.25 -2.13 -0.80
C PHE A 110 8.69 -2.41 -0.43
N ARG A 111 9.62 -2.22 -1.35
CA ARG A 111 11.03 -2.13 -0.97
C ARG A 111 11.27 -0.71 -0.50
N CYS A 112 11.53 -0.55 0.79
CA CYS A 112 11.90 0.73 1.39
C CYS A 112 13.41 0.72 1.56
N THR A 113 14.06 1.76 1.06
CA THR A 113 15.49 2.00 1.27
C THR A 113 15.64 3.12 2.28
N PHE A 114 16.69 3.09 3.09
CA PHE A 114 17.00 4.12 4.06
C PHE A 114 18.47 4.42 3.91
N GLU A 115 18.78 5.66 3.60
CA GLU A 115 20.13 6.19 3.70
C GLU A 115 20.30 6.74 5.13
N GLY A 116 21.47 6.56 5.74
CA GLY A 116 21.73 7.02 7.10
C GLY A 116 20.98 6.31 8.25
N GLY A 117 21.44 6.56 9.48
CA GLY A 117 20.84 6.10 10.73
C GLY A 117 21.50 6.85 11.90
N PRO A 118 20.82 6.98 13.05
CA PRO A 118 21.40 7.67 14.21
C PRO A 118 22.63 6.92 14.73
N GLU A 119 23.77 7.60 14.85
CA GLU A 119 24.89 7.09 15.66
C GLU A 119 24.39 6.84 17.09
N GLY A 120 24.53 5.62 17.58
CA GLY A 120 24.02 5.22 18.91
C GLY A 120 22.54 4.81 18.97
N GLY A 121 21.86 4.62 17.83
CA GLY A 121 20.55 3.95 17.79
C GLY A 121 19.36 4.76 18.35
N SER A 122 19.51 6.07 18.55
CA SER A 122 18.59 6.88 19.37
C SER A 122 17.55 7.72 18.62
N LEU A 123 17.12 7.31 17.42
CA LEU A 123 15.83 7.77 16.90
C LEU A 123 15.02 6.55 16.45
N LEU A 124 14.03 6.21 17.26
CA LEU A 124 13.02 5.19 16.99
C LEU A 124 12.11 5.67 15.86
N THR A 125 12.64 5.76 14.64
CA THR A 125 11.78 5.90 13.48
C THR A 125 11.14 4.55 13.19
N ALA A 126 9.81 4.50 13.17
CA ALA A 126 9.08 3.29 12.88
C ALA A 126 8.44 3.40 11.49
N LEU A 127 8.60 2.34 10.70
CA LEU A 127 7.89 2.17 9.45
C LEU A 127 6.53 1.54 9.73
N ALA A 128 5.46 2.28 9.44
CA ALA A 128 4.09 1.87 9.71
C ALA A 128 3.16 2.36 8.58
N PRO A 129 1.93 1.84 8.45
CA PRO A 129 0.97 2.44 7.54
C PRO A 129 0.62 3.87 8.00
N LEU A 130 0.40 4.79 7.07
CA LEU A 130 0.03 6.19 7.37
C LEU A 130 -1.17 6.26 8.32
N GLY A 131 -2.21 5.47 8.03
CA GLY A 131 -3.43 5.40 8.81
C GLY A 131 -4.17 6.73 8.94
N ARG A 132 -5.31 6.71 9.64
CA ARG A 132 -6.17 7.89 9.76
C ARG A 132 -5.52 9.03 10.54
N LYS A 133 -4.79 8.66 11.61
CA LYS A 133 -4.08 9.63 12.46
C LYS A 133 -2.98 10.35 11.68
N GLY A 134 -2.14 9.60 10.94
CA GLY A 134 -1.09 10.21 10.14
C GLY A 134 -1.65 11.04 8.98
N TRP A 135 -2.71 10.58 8.31
CA TRP A 135 -3.39 11.38 7.29
C TRP A 135 -3.94 12.71 7.84
N ALA A 136 -4.59 12.68 9.01
CA ALA A 136 -5.11 13.89 9.65
C ALA A 136 -3.99 14.89 9.98
N GLN A 137 -2.84 14.40 10.47
CA GLN A 137 -1.66 15.23 10.70
C GLN A 137 -1.14 15.85 9.39
N LEU A 138 -0.97 15.04 8.34
CA LEU A 138 -0.51 15.50 7.02
C LEU A 138 -1.40 16.61 6.47
N VAL A 139 -2.70 16.41 6.52
CA VAL A 139 -3.68 17.36 6.00
C VAL A 139 -3.73 18.65 6.83
N HIS A 140 -3.42 18.59 8.12
CA HIS A 140 -3.32 19.78 8.96
C HIS A 140 -2.06 20.60 8.64
N GLU A 141 -0.92 19.95 8.49
CA GLU A 141 0.36 20.60 8.22
C GLU A 141 0.54 21.00 6.75
N GLN A 142 -0.05 20.23 5.84
CA GLN A 142 0.10 20.35 4.40
C GLN A 142 -1.25 20.04 3.69
N PRO A 143 -2.21 20.99 3.68
CA PRO A 143 -3.55 20.78 3.14
C PRO A 143 -3.60 20.36 1.66
N GLU A 144 -2.59 20.74 0.87
CA GLU A 144 -2.46 20.39 -0.54
C GLU A 144 -2.31 18.88 -0.80
N VAL A 145 -1.96 18.08 0.22
CA VAL A 145 -1.95 16.61 0.13
C VAL A 145 -3.34 16.05 -0.24
N ARG A 146 -4.42 16.78 0.10
CA ARG A 146 -5.80 16.43 -0.33
C ARG A 146 -5.98 16.46 -1.85
N ASN A 147 -5.16 17.23 -2.56
CA ASN A 147 -5.20 17.35 -4.02
C ASN A 147 -4.33 16.28 -4.71
N SER A 148 -3.74 15.34 -3.95
CA SER A 148 -3.00 14.23 -4.54
C SER A 148 -3.94 13.33 -5.35
N ASN A 149 -3.41 12.74 -6.42
CA ASN A 149 -4.13 11.75 -7.24
C ASN A 149 -4.29 10.38 -6.53
N ILE A 150 -3.97 10.30 -5.24
CA ILE A 150 -4.05 9.07 -4.45
C ILE A 150 -5.38 9.07 -3.70
N ALA A 151 -6.22 8.09 -4.00
CA ALA A 151 -7.48 7.91 -3.30
C ALA A 151 -7.26 7.74 -1.79
N TYR A 152 -8.11 8.37 -0.98
CA TYR A 152 -8.00 8.35 0.48
C TYR A 152 -7.80 6.93 1.08
N PRO A 153 -8.56 5.89 0.70
CA PRO A 153 -8.34 4.54 1.22
C PRO A 153 -6.96 3.96 0.90
N VAL A 154 -6.38 4.30 -0.26
CA VAL A 154 -5.01 3.92 -0.63
C VAL A 154 -4.02 4.64 0.27
N ALA A 155 -4.22 5.96 0.44
CA ALA A 155 -3.34 6.80 1.24
C ALA A 155 -3.15 6.27 2.67
N LEU A 156 -4.22 5.78 3.30
CA LEU A 156 -4.16 5.18 4.65
C LEU A 156 -3.24 3.97 4.75
N THR A 157 -3.03 3.25 3.65
CA THR A 157 -2.22 2.02 3.62
C THR A 157 -0.79 2.23 3.16
N LEU A 158 -0.48 3.44 2.68
CA LEU A 158 0.86 3.79 2.23
C LEU A 158 1.85 3.68 3.38
N PRO A 159 3.09 3.24 3.09
CA PRO A 159 4.15 3.28 4.08
C PRO A 159 4.48 4.72 4.44
N ALA A 160 4.62 4.96 5.74
CA ALA A 160 5.02 6.22 6.31
C ALA A 160 6.06 5.98 7.40
N LEU A 161 7.01 6.91 7.51
CA LEU A 161 7.94 6.96 8.64
C LEU A 161 7.34 7.80 9.76
N PHE A 162 7.44 7.29 10.99
CA PHE A 162 6.97 7.95 12.20
C PHE A 162 8.11 8.10 13.19
N ASP A 163 8.14 9.22 13.92
CA ASP A 163 8.93 9.39 15.14
C ASP A 163 8.00 9.69 16.33
N VAL A 164 8.57 10.09 17.47
CA VAL A 164 7.82 10.45 18.67
C VAL A 164 6.86 11.65 18.47
N ARG A 165 7.06 12.48 17.44
CA ARG A 165 6.24 13.65 17.10
C ARG A 165 5.19 13.33 16.03
N GLY A 166 5.16 12.12 15.48
CA GLY A 166 4.21 11.70 14.45
C GLY A 166 4.87 11.49 13.10
N VAL A 167 4.17 11.83 12.01
CA VAL A 167 4.63 11.50 10.65
C VAL A 167 5.87 12.32 10.29
N VAL A 168 6.89 11.65 9.75
CA VAL A 168 8.16 12.25 9.32
C VAL A 168 8.19 12.37 7.80
N ASN A 169 7.86 11.29 7.10
CA ASN A 169 8.01 11.19 5.65
C ASN A 169 6.97 10.25 5.03
N VAL A 170 6.37 10.69 3.92
CA VAL A 170 5.46 9.91 3.06
C VAL A 170 5.75 10.25 1.59
N PRO A 171 6.69 9.55 0.93
CA PRO A 171 7.19 9.94 -0.39
C PRO A 171 6.13 9.90 -1.48
N HIS A 172 5.20 8.94 -1.41
CA HIS A 172 4.08 8.83 -2.35
C HIS A 172 3.16 10.06 -2.34
N LEU A 173 3.16 10.84 -1.24
CA LEU A 173 2.40 12.07 -1.11
C LEU A 173 3.30 13.32 -1.17
N ASN A 174 4.58 13.14 -1.52
CA ASN A 174 5.61 14.18 -1.49
C ASN A 174 5.69 14.94 -0.15
N TYR A 175 5.34 14.26 0.96
CA TYR A 175 5.34 14.86 2.28
C TYR A 175 6.65 14.59 3.01
N ASN A 176 7.24 15.67 3.53
CA ASN A 176 8.35 15.67 4.47
C ASN A 176 8.06 16.70 5.55
N ARG A 177 8.14 16.31 6.82
CA ARG A 177 7.93 17.23 7.93
C ARG A 177 9.05 18.29 7.94
N LYS A 178 8.68 19.57 7.95
CA LYS A 178 9.62 20.71 7.73
C LYS A 178 10.70 20.84 8.82
N ASP A 179 10.38 20.45 10.05
CA ASP A 179 11.30 20.47 11.20
C ASP A 179 12.19 19.22 11.27
N TYR A 180 12.00 18.28 10.34
CA TYR A 180 12.87 17.15 10.15
C TYR A 180 14.03 17.59 9.25
N ASN A 181 15.03 18.19 9.91
CA ASN A 181 16.13 18.85 9.22
C ASN A 181 16.89 17.87 8.31
N THR A 182 16.74 18.09 7.01
CA THR A 182 17.45 17.40 5.93
C THR A 182 18.69 18.22 5.57
N GLY A 183 19.59 18.49 6.54
CA GLY A 183 20.83 19.19 6.23
C GLY A 183 21.68 19.61 7.43
N LEU A 184 22.91 19.08 7.47
CA LEU A 184 24.18 19.68 7.93
C LEU A 184 24.23 20.53 9.22
N ASN A 185 25.23 20.16 10.03
CA ASN A 185 25.91 20.93 11.08
C ASN A 185 25.32 20.91 12.50
N SER A 186 25.29 19.71 13.07
CA SER A 186 25.91 19.40 14.37
C SER A 186 26.20 17.89 14.34
N THR A 187 27.47 17.53 14.28
CA THR A 187 28.06 16.17 14.36
C THR A 187 27.06 14.99 14.31
N ASN A 188 26.92 14.44 13.08
CA ASN A 188 26.56 13.04 12.76
C ASN A 188 25.08 12.61 12.62
N LEU A 189 24.22 13.41 11.99
CA LEU A 189 22.93 12.92 11.45
C LEU A 189 22.73 13.38 10.00
N LYS A 190 22.66 12.43 9.06
CA LYS A 190 22.40 12.66 7.64
C LYS A 190 21.32 11.72 7.10
N PHE A 191 20.18 12.33 6.74
CA PHE A 191 19.22 12.00 5.67
C PHE A 191 18.70 10.57 5.50
N ILE A 192 17.40 10.36 5.77
CA ILE A 192 16.66 9.17 5.30
C ILE A 192 15.88 9.52 4.03
N SER A 193 16.44 9.25 2.85
CA SER A 193 15.64 9.16 1.63
C SER A 193 15.01 7.77 1.55
N ALA A 194 13.68 7.70 1.62
CA ALA A 194 12.95 6.46 1.39
C ALA A 194 12.52 6.34 -0.07
N LYS A 195 13.23 5.52 -0.87
CA LYS A 195 12.70 5.06 -2.17
C LYS A 195 11.76 3.90 -1.89
N PHE A 196 10.48 4.07 -2.23
CA PHE A 196 9.50 3.00 -2.28
C PHE A 196 9.40 2.51 -3.71
N VAL A 197 9.92 1.31 -3.93
CA VAL A 197 9.85 0.67 -5.25
C VAL A 197 8.53 -0.08 -5.36
N SER A 198 7.73 0.27 -6.35
CA SER A 198 6.45 -0.35 -6.67
C SER A 198 6.62 -1.71 -7.34
N LEU A 199 5.50 -2.39 -7.63
CA LEU A 199 5.44 -3.69 -8.31
C LEU A 199 6.09 -3.69 -9.72
N GLU A 200 6.45 -2.54 -10.29
CA GLU A 200 7.01 -2.42 -11.65
C GLU A 200 8.51 -2.71 -11.75
N GLU A 201 9.31 -2.60 -10.67
CA GLU A 201 10.76 -2.92 -10.70
C GLU A 201 11.06 -4.35 -10.17
N ARG A 202 10.13 -5.30 -10.37
CA ARG A 202 10.26 -6.69 -9.88
C ARG A 202 10.87 -7.64 -10.90
#